data_AF-A0ABD5VDP2-F1
#
_entry.id   AF-A0ABD5VDP2-F1
#
_cell.length_a   1.000
_cell.length_b   1.000
_cell.length_c   1.000
_cell.angle_alpha   90.00
_cell.angle_beta   90.00
_cell.angle_gamma   90.00
#
_symmetry.space_group_name_H-M   'P 1'
#
loop_
_entity.id
_entity.type
_entity.pdbx_description
1 polymer ?
#
loop_
_entity_poly.entity_id
_entity_poly.type
_entity_poly.pdbx_seq_one_letter_code
_entity_poly.pdbx_strand_id
1 'polypeptide(L)'
;MQHVRAVTGRNTLVDGEWQTDIGPYTDERGAFDRGETTFRDRIRDTADARFEQASDRHQLHVARNCPSAHDVALTRRLTGLTDPVSMDVVDPWREDEGWTVTTETVCCTPDTVLGSEHLRDVYVAADPTYTGRVTVPVLWDRERQTIVNNESIDITSPACVQPFLAYLADFILCNTVELPRRSLFTVM
;
A
#
# COMPACT_ATOMS: atom_id res chain seq x y z
N MET A 1 -8.89 39.65 -9.64
CA MET A 1 -7.52 39.18 -9.92
C MET A 1 -7.26 37.96 -9.06
N GLN A 2 -7.39 36.78 -9.64
CA GLN A 2 -7.09 35.52 -8.96
C GLN A 2 -5.58 35.53 -8.64
N HIS A 3 -5.26 35.44 -7.35
CA HIS A 3 -3.90 35.11 -6.92
C HIS A 3 -3.57 33.75 -7.53
N VAL A 4 -2.74 33.74 -8.57
CA VAL A 4 -2.01 32.54 -8.96
C VAL A 4 -1.11 32.22 -7.77
N ARG A 5 -1.52 31.31 -6.89
CA ARG A 5 -0.61 30.77 -5.87
C ARG A 5 0.60 30.24 -6.64
N ALA A 6 1.77 30.71 -6.24
CA ALA A 6 3.05 30.22 -6.74
C ALA A 6 3.05 28.69 -6.73
N VAL A 7 3.74 28.07 -7.69
CA VAL A 7 3.97 26.62 -7.74
C VAL A 7 4.37 26.18 -6.34
N THR A 8 3.47 25.49 -5.63
CA THR A 8 3.73 24.98 -4.28
C THR A 8 4.91 24.04 -4.41
N GLY A 9 6.00 24.32 -3.69
CA GLY A 9 7.18 23.47 -3.75
C GLY A 9 6.89 22.06 -3.25
N ARG A 10 7.90 21.22 -3.40
CA ARG A 10 7.88 19.82 -3.00
C ARG A 10 7.83 19.73 -1.49
N ASN A 11 6.89 18.92 -0.97
CA ASN A 11 6.87 18.53 0.44
C ASN A 11 7.46 17.12 0.56
N THR A 12 8.29 16.89 1.56
CA THR A 12 9.07 15.64 1.71
C THR A 12 9.51 15.43 3.15
N LEU A 13 9.94 14.21 3.48
CA LEU A 13 10.76 13.97 4.67
C LEU A 13 12.24 14.20 4.33
N VAL A 14 12.97 14.82 5.25
CA VAL A 14 14.44 14.97 5.24
C VAL A 14 14.94 14.62 6.64
N ASP A 15 15.73 13.55 6.74
CA ASP A 15 16.24 13.00 8.00
C ASP A 15 15.14 12.79 9.06
N GLY A 16 13.96 12.30 8.62
CA GLY A 16 12.81 12.06 9.49
C GLY A 16 11.95 13.29 9.77
N GLU A 17 12.37 14.49 9.36
CA GLU A 17 11.65 15.74 9.60
C GLU A 17 10.83 16.15 8.37
N TRP A 18 9.58 16.55 8.58
CA TRP A 18 8.72 17.01 7.49
C TRP A 18 9.10 18.41 7.05
N GLN A 19 9.40 18.57 5.76
CA GLN A 19 9.71 19.85 5.16
C GLN A 19 8.72 20.17 4.05
N THR A 20 8.29 21.43 4.01
CA THR A 20 7.39 21.97 3.00
C THR A 20 8.12 22.96 2.11
N ASP A 21 7.67 23.07 0.86
CA ASP A 21 8.18 24.05 -0.11
C ASP A 21 9.70 24.01 -0.38
N ILE A 22 10.31 22.82 -0.39
CA ILE A 22 11.78 22.67 -0.56
C ILE A 22 12.28 22.82 -2.01
N GLY A 23 11.47 23.40 -2.90
CA GLY A 23 11.81 23.63 -4.31
C GLY A 23 10.88 22.96 -5.32
N PRO A 24 11.10 23.18 -6.63
CA PRO A 24 10.18 22.75 -7.67
C PRO A 24 10.21 21.23 -7.86
N TYR A 25 9.13 20.67 -8.41
CA TYR A 25 9.07 19.29 -8.89
C TYR A 25 9.78 19.09 -10.25
N THR A 26 10.64 20.01 -10.67
CA THR A 26 11.28 19.96 -11.98
C THR A 26 12.79 20.03 -11.85
N ASP A 27 13.49 19.35 -12.75
CA ASP A 27 14.93 19.51 -12.91
C ASP A 27 15.30 20.87 -13.54
N GLU A 28 16.60 21.12 -13.69
CA GLU A 28 17.13 22.35 -14.30
C GLU A 28 16.66 22.57 -15.75
N ARG A 29 16.17 21.52 -16.42
CA ARG A 29 15.66 21.55 -17.80
C ARG A 29 14.14 21.67 -17.85
N GLY A 30 13.47 21.75 -16.70
CA GLY A 30 12.02 21.84 -16.57
C GLY A 30 11.27 20.50 -16.69
N ALA A 31 11.99 19.37 -16.76
CA ALA A 31 11.36 18.06 -16.78
C ALA A 31 10.89 17.67 -15.37
N PHE A 32 9.73 17.01 -15.26
CA PHE A 32 9.20 16.57 -13.97
C PHE A 32 10.12 15.52 -13.33
N ASP A 33 10.62 15.84 -12.15
CA ASP A 33 11.40 14.97 -11.29
C ASP A 33 10.44 14.12 -10.43
N ARG A 34 10.33 12.83 -10.79
CA ARG A 34 9.41 11.90 -10.15
C ARG A 34 9.84 11.53 -8.72
N GLY A 35 11.13 11.62 -8.39
CA GLY A 35 11.70 10.98 -7.21
C GLY A 35 11.60 9.44 -7.28
N GLU A 36 12.59 8.74 -6.73
CA GLU A 36 12.57 7.29 -6.64
C GLU A 36 11.95 6.85 -5.31
N THR A 37 11.15 5.78 -5.34
CA THR A 37 10.71 5.05 -4.15
C THR A 37 11.85 4.17 -3.64
N THR A 38 11.90 3.92 -2.34
CA THR A 38 13.08 3.43 -1.61
C THR A 38 12.84 2.11 -0.89
N PHE A 39 11.60 1.82 -0.49
CA PHE A 39 11.22 0.51 0.05
C PHE A 39 10.89 -0.42 -1.11
N ARG A 40 11.74 -1.42 -1.34
CA ARG A 40 11.72 -2.31 -2.51
C ARG A 40 11.71 -3.80 -2.16
N ASP A 41 11.42 -4.13 -0.91
CA ASP A 41 11.34 -5.53 -0.49
C ASP A 41 10.05 -6.19 -1.02
N ARG A 42 9.95 -7.52 -0.89
CA ARG A 42 8.79 -8.29 -1.37
C ARG A 42 8.42 -9.41 -0.41
N ILE A 43 7.14 -9.73 -0.41
CA ILE A 43 6.58 -10.87 0.31
C ILE A 43 6.97 -12.15 -0.43
N ARG A 44 7.34 -13.20 0.30
CA ARG A 44 7.72 -14.50 -0.26
C ARG A 44 7.10 -15.63 0.55
N ASP A 45 6.86 -16.74 -0.12
CA ASP A 45 6.34 -17.97 0.48
C ASP A 45 7.50 -18.92 0.85
N THR A 46 8.40 -18.46 1.72
CA THR A 46 9.46 -19.28 2.31
C THR A 46 9.61 -18.93 3.78
N ALA A 47 9.76 -19.95 4.64
CA ALA A 47 9.82 -19.78 6.10
C ALA A 47 11.06 -19.02 6.62
N ASP A 48 11.99 -18.66 5.74
CA ASP A 48 13.18 -17.87 6.04
C ASP A 48 13.11 -16.46 5.42
N ALA A 49 12.00 -16.11 4.75
CA ALA A 49 11.84 -14.81 4.14
C ALA A 49 11.74 -13.72 5.21
N ARG A 50 12.35 -12.56 4.93
CA ARG A 50 12.20 -11.38 5.79
C ARG A 50 10.72 -11.00 5.98
N PHE A 51 9.96 -11.08 4.88
CA PHE A 51 8.54 -10.82 4.79
C PHE A 51 7.84 -12.07 4.25
N GLU A 52 7.29 -12.88 5.14
CA GLU A 52 6.60 -14.12 4.78
C GLU A 52 5.15 -13.83 4.42
N GLN A 53 4.55 -14.68 3.59
CA GLN A 53 3.11 -14.64 3.39
C GLN A 53 2.40 -15.06 4.69
N ALA A 54 1.43 -14.26 5.12
CA ALA A 54 0.51 -14.61 6.20
C ALA A 54 -0.77 -13.78 6.12
N SER A 55 -1.90 -14.38 6.50
CA SER A 55 -3.16 -13.66 6.73
C SER A 55 -3.00 -12.67 7.89
N ASP A 56 -3.69 -11.53 7.80
CA ASP A 56 -3.74 -10.47 8.83
C ASP A 56 -2.40 -9.80 9.21
N ARG A 57 -1.29 -10.19 8.56
CA ARG A 57 0.04 -9.62 8.78
C ARG A 57 0.29 -8.34 7.98
N HIS A 58 -0.30 -8.22 6.80
CA HIS A 58 0.00 -7.14 5.85
C HIS A 58 -1.12 -6.12 5.78
N GLN A 59 -0.74 -4.85 5.79
CA GLN A 59 -1.63 -3.70 5.64
C GLN A 59 -1.25 -2.92 4.39
N LEU A 60 -2.23 -2.46 3.64
CA LEU A 60 -2.05 -1.55 2.52
C LEU A 60 -2.63 -0.17 2.84
N HIS A 61 -1.87 0.91 2.66
CA HIS A 61 -2.38 2.28 2.70
C HIS A 61 -2.50 2.84 1.28
N VAL A 62 -3.69 3.34 0.91
CA VAL A 62 -3.98 3.87 -0.43
C VAL A 62 -4.70 5.20 -0.39
N ALA A 63 -4.61 5.97 -1.47
CA ALA A 63 -5.50 7.12 -1.72
C ALA A 63 -6.31 6.88 -3.00
N ARG A 64 -7.63 7.12 -2.94
CA ARG A 64 -8.54 6.80 -4.07
C ARG A 64 -8.32 7.65 -5.32
N ASN A 65 -7.69 8.82 -5.19
CA ASN A 65 -7.38 9.71 -6.31
C ASN A 65 -6.02 9.43 -6.97
N CYS A 66 -5.23 8.48 -6.44
CA CYS A 66 -3.90 8.15 -6.99
C CYS A 66 -4.00 6.94 -7.94
N PRO A 67 -3.60 7.10 -9.23
CA PRO A 67 -3.62 5.98 -10.19
C PRO A 67 -2.76 4.79 -9.75
N SER A 68 -1.54 5.04 -9.27
CA SER A 68 -0.63 3.99 -8.78
C SER A 68 -1.21 3.19 -7.60
N ALA A 69 -1.91 3.86 -6.68
CA ALA A 69 -2.56 3.19 -5.56
C ALA A 69 -3.85 2.47 -5.99
N HIS A 70 -4.55 3.01 -7.00
CA HIS A 70 -5.71 2.35 -7.61
C HIS A 70 -5.31 1.01 -8.21
N ASP A 71 -4.21 0.95 -8.96
CA ASP A 71 -3.73 -0.30 -9.58
C ASP A 71 -3.50 -1.39 -8.53
N VAL A 72 -2.88 -1.05 -7.40
CA VAL A 72 -2.69 -2.00 -6.29
C VAL A 72 -4.02 -2.42 -5.67
N ALA A 73 -4.93 -1.48 -5.40
CA ALA A 73 -6.24 -1.80 -4.83
C ALA A 73 -7.08 -2.70 -5.77
N LEU A 74 -6.98 -2.47 -7.08
CA LEU A 74 -7.62 -3.29 -8.10
C LEU A 74 -7.01 -4.68 -8.16
N THR A 75 -5.69 -4.81 -8.22
CA THR A 75 -5.00 -6.12 -8.17
C THR A 75 -5.41 -6.89 -6.93
N ARG A 76 -5.36 -6.26 -5.75
CA ARG A 76 -5.80 -6.87 -4.48
C ARG A 76 -7.21 -7.47 -4.58
N ARG A 77 -8.15 -6.76 -5.22
CA ARG A 77 -9.52 -7.25 -5.39
C ARG A 77 -9.61 -8.38 -6.42
N LEU A 78 -8.95 -8.24 -7.57
CA LEU A 78 -9.02 -9.20 -8.67
C LEU A 78 -8.32 -10.52 -8.36
N THR A 79 -7.32 -10.50 -7.49
CA THR A 79 -6.54 -11.69 -7.11
C THR A 79 -6.97 -12.27 -5.76
N GLY A 80 -8.13 -11.86 -5.22
CA GLY A 80 -8.70 -12.44 -4.00
C GLY A 80 -7.95 -12.11 -2.71
N LEU A 81 -7.12 -11.05 -2.70
CA LEU A 81 -6.31 -10.66 -1.54
C LEU A 81 -7.04 -9.73 -0.57
N THR A 82 -8.37 -9.65 -0.65
CA THR A 82 -9.13 -8.75 0.23
C THR A 82 -9.11 -9.17 1.69
N ASP A 83 -8.96 -10.46 1.93
CA ASP A 83 -8.97 -11.02 3.29
C ASP A 83 -7.55 -11.06 3.88
N PRO A 84 -6.51 -11.60 3.20
CA PRO A 84 -5.17 -11.68 3.78
C PRO A 84 -4.41 -10.35 3.84
N VAL A 85 -4.79 -9.35 3.03
CA VAL A 85 -4.16 -8.02 3.02
C VAL A 85 -5.22 -7.00 3.39
N SER A 86 -5.14 -6.43 4.60
CA SER A 86 -6.03 -5.35 5.02
C SER A 86 -5.72 -4.05 4.27
N MET A 87 -6.66 -3.10 4.22
CA MET A 87 -6.49 -1.86 3.46
C MET A 87 -7.13 -0.65 4.14
N ASP A 88 -6.34 0.41 4.29
CA ASP A 88 -6.75 1.70 4.83
C ASP A 88 -6.69 2.77 3.73
N VAL A 89 -7.62 3.71 3.77
CA VAL A 89 -7.80 4.74 2.76
C VAL A 89 -7.53 6.11 3.38
N VAL A 90 -6.46 6.76 2.92
CA VAL A 90 -6.10 8.13 3.32
C VAL A 90 -6.93 9.18 2.59
N ASP A 91 -6.97 10.40 3.13
CA ASP A 91 -7.71 11.52 2.54
C ASP A 91 -7.20 11.81 1.11
N PRO A 92 -8.07 11.85 0.09
CA PRO A 92 -7.68 12.23 -1.26
C PRO A 92 -7.19 13.69 -1.35
N TRP A 93 -7.62 14.57 -0.45
CA TRP A 93 -7.16 15.95 -0.39
C TRP A 93 -5.86 16.04 0.40
N ARG A 94 -4.78 16.49 -0.26
CA ARG A 94 -3.48 16.72 0.36
C ARG A 94 -3.02 18.15 0.11
N GLU A 95 -2.57 18.81 1.17
CA GLU A 95 -1.96 20.14 1.12
C GLU A 95 -0.53 20.08 1.68
N ASP A 96 -0.15 21.05 2.49
CA ASP A 96 1.21 21.19 3.03
C ASP A 96 1.59 20.05 3.97
N GLU A 97 0.59 19.45 4.64
CA GLU A 97 0.78 18.30 5.55
C GLU A 97 0.91 16.94 4.83
N GLY A 98 0.77 16.92 3.50
CA GLY A 98 0.81 15.67 2.72
C GLY A 98 -0.44 14.82 2.90
N TRP A 99 -0.28 13.50 2.89
CA TRP A 99 -1.39 12.56 3.00
C TRP A 99 -1.87 12.43 4.45
N THR A 100 -3.10 12.84 4.71
CA THR A 100 -3.73 12.79 6.03
C THR A 100 -4.59 11.55 6.18
N VAL A 101 -4.61 10.98 7.38
CA VAL A 101 -5.48 9.88 7.77
C VAL A 101 -6.64 10.47 8.58
N THR A 102 -7.88 10.24 8.16
CA THR A 102 -9.06 10.82 8.82
C THR A 102 -10.29 9.96 8.60
N THR A 103 -11.20 10.00 9.57
CA THR A 103 -12.54 9.40 9.49
C THR A 103 -13.63 10.39 9.10
N GLU A 104 -13.32 11.68 9.05
CA GLU A 104 -14.29 12.74 8.72
C GLU A 104 -14.62 12.78 7.23
N THR A 105 -13.65 12.43 6.38
CA THR A 105 -13.82 12.39 4.93
C THR A 105 -14.48 11.08 4.51
N VAL A 106 -15.55 11.17 3.71
CA VAL A 106 -16.30 10.01 3.22
C VAL A 106 -15.39 9.03 2.49
N CYS A 107 -15.56 7.73 2.77
CA CYS A 107 -14.78 6.63 2.19
C CYS A 107 -13.28 6.59 2.56
N CYS A 108 -12.86 7.40 3.54
CA CYS A 108 -11.57 7.28 4.24
C CYS A 108 -11.72 6.39 5.48
N THR A 109 -10.59 5.91 6.00
CA THR A 109 -10.54 5.04 7.18
C THR A 109 -9.48 5.57 8.15
N PRO A 110 -9.54 5.22 9.45
CA PRO A 110 -8.41 5.47 10.33
C PRO A 110 -7.23 4.58 9.91
N ASP A 111 -6.03 4.90 10.40
CA ASP A 111 -4.87 4.02 10.30
C ASP A 111 -5.01 2.93 11.37
N THR A 112 -5.25 1.71 10.91
CA THR A 112 -5.49 0.55 11.77
C THR A 112 -4.21 -0.08 12.30
N VAL A 113 -3.04 0.42 11.88
CA VAL A 113 -1.74 -0.12 12.27
C VAL A 113 -1.11 0.69 13.40
N LEU A 114 -0.90 1.99 13.20
CA LEU A 114 -0.21 2.85 14.16
C LEU A 114 -1.11 3.92 14.77
N GLY A 115 -2.33 4.10 14.25
CA GLY A 115 -3.20 5.21 14.63
C GLY A 115 -2.65 6.57 14.20
N SER A 116 -1.86 6.60 13.13
CA SER A 116 -1.21 7.80 12.61
C SER A 116 -2.21 8.85 12.15
N GLU A 117 -1.88 10.14 12.32
CA GLU A 117 -2.65 11.24 11.75
C GLU A 117 -2.23 11.53 10.30
N HIS A 118 -0.98 11.23 9.95
CA HIS A 118 -0.45 11.42 8.62
C HIS A 118 0.32 10.18 8.12
N LEU A 119 0.33 9.97 6.81
CA LEU A 119 1.09 8.86 6.22
C LEU A 119 2.60 9.00 6.44
N ARG A 120 3.10 10.23 6.62
CA ARG A 120 4.53 10.48 6.93
C ARG A 120 4.94 9.83 8.25
N ASP A 121 4.03 9.71 9.21
CA ASP A 121 4.30 9.08 10.50
C ASP A 121 4.55 7.57 10.33
N VAL A 122 3.87 6.93 9.36
CA VAL A 122 4.13 5.54 8.96
C VAL A 122 5.54 5.38 8.36
N TYR A 123 6.01 6.35 7.57
CA TYR A 123 7.38 6.34 7.04
C TYR A 123 8.42 6.51 8.14
N VAL A 124 8.22 7.47 9.06
CA VAL A 124 9.11 7.71 10.20
C VAL A 124 9.14 6.50 11.15
N ALA A 125 8.02 5.81 11.34
CA ALA A 125 7.97 4.58 12.12
C ALA A 125 8.79 3.45 11.49
N ALA A 126 8.83 3.36 10.15
CA ALA A 126 9.66 2.37 9.45
C ALA A 126 11.15 2.73 9.41
N ASP A 127 11.48 4.01 9.26
CA ASP A 127 12.83 4.57 9.26
C ASP A 127 12.81 5.99 9.84
N PRO A 128 13.27 6.18 11.08
CA PRO A 128 13.29 7.49 11.74
C PRO A 128 14.18 8.53 11.06
N THR A 129 15.05 8.11 10.14
CA THR A 129 15.97 8.97 9.39
C THR A 129 15.60 9.08 7.92
N TYR A 130 14.38 8.68 7.57
CA TYR A 130 13.93 8.63 6.18
C TYR A 130 14.06 9.98 5.48
N THR A 131 14.69 9.97 4.31
CA THR A 131 14.75 11.10 3.38
C THR A 131 14.12 10.70 2.07
N GLY A 132 13.00 11.33 1.73
CA GLY A 132 12.29 11.04 0.49
C GLY A 132 10.82 11.40 0.52
N ARG A 133 10.16 11.20 -0.63
CA ARG A 133 8.75 11.49 -0.79
C ARG A 133 7.92 10.50 0.02
N VAL A 134 6.85 11.01 0.62
CA VAL A 134 5.81 10.21 1.27
C VAL A 134 4.71 9.95 0.24
N THR A 135 4.67 8.73 -0.30
CA THR A 135 3.78 8.34 -1.40
C THR A 135 2.83 7.21 -0.99
N VAL A 136 1.73 7.11 -1.72
CA VAL A 136 0.88 5.91 -1.79
C VAL A 136 1.16 5.20 -3.12
N PRO A 137 0.98 3.87 -3.21
CA PRO A 137 0.61 2.95 -2.14
C PRO A 137 1.75 2.67 -1.13
N VAL A 138 1.41 2.20 0.06
CA VAL A 138 2.36 1.68 1.06
C VAL A 138 1.92 0.29 1.49
N LEU A 139 2.79 -0.70 1.32
CA LEU A 139 2.61 -2.06 1.86
C LEU A 139 3.40 -2.19 3.16
N TRP A 140 2.69 -2.41 4.25
CA TRP A 140 3.22 -2.47 5.61
C TRP A 140 3.18 -3.90 6.17
N ASP A 141 4.21 -4.26 6.93
CA ASP A 141 4.31 -5.51 7.68
C ASP A 141 4.09 -5.25 9.18
N ARG A 142 3.03 -5.83 9.76
CA ARG A 142 2.66 -5.62 11.17
C ARG A 142 3.59 -6.32 12.15
N GLU A 143 4.26 -7.40 11.76
CA GLU A 143 5.13 -8.17 12.66
C GLU A 143 6.51 -7.50 12.82
N ARG A 144 7.06 -7.01 11.72
CA ARG A 144 8.34 -6.29 11.64
C ARG A 144 8.19 -4.81 11.90
N GLN A 145 6.96 -4.31 11.93
CA GLN A 145 6.62 -2.90 12.10
C GLN A 145 7.40 -1.99 11.14
N THR A 146 7.39 -2.33 9.85
CA THR A 146 8.12 -1.57 8.83
C THR A 146 7.42 -1.64 7.48
N ILE A 147 7.81 -0.74 6.57
CA ILE A 147 7.33 -0.75 5.19
C ILE A 147 8.05 -1.86 4.42
N VAL A 148 7.27 -2.74 3.80
CA VAL A 148 7.78 -3.75 2.85
C VAL A 148 8.12 -3.08 1.53
N ASN A 149 7.16 -2.34 0.97
CA ASN A 149 7.29 -1.79 -0.37
C ASN A 149 6.39 -0.55 -0.55
N ASN A 150 6.88 0.47 -1.27
CA ASN A 150 6.09 1.65 -1.66
C ASN A 150 6.07 1.91 -3.17
N GLU A 151 6.40 0.90 -3.97
CA GLU A 151 6.33 0.88 -5.42
C GLU A 151 5.14 0.05 -5.92
N SER A 152 4.21 0.74 -6.58
CA SER A 152 3.02 0.12 -7.17
C SER A 152 3.33 -1.02 -8.15
N ILE A 153 4.34 -0.87 -9.01
CA ILE A 153 4.70 -1.89 -10.01
C ILE A 153 5.22 -3.16 -9.34
N ASP A 154 6.04 -3.02 -8.30
CA ASP A 154 6.59 -4.17 -7.57
C ASP A 154 5.49 -4.88 -6.77
N ILE A 155 4.61 -4.12 -6.11
CA ILE A 155 3.49 -4.65 -5.33
C ILE A 155 2.50 -5.41 -6.21
N THR A 156 2.18 -4.89 -7.40
CA THR A 156 1.28 -5.57 -8.35
C THR A 156 1.93 -6.72 -9.11
N SER A 157 3.26 -6.87 -9.04
CA SER A 157 3.97 -7.88 -9.79
C SER A 157 3.55 -9.30 -9.37
N PRO A 158 3.58 -10.28 -10.30
CA PRO A 158 3.33 -11.68 -9.96
C PRO A 158 4.24 -12.19 -8.83
N ALA A 159 5.46 -11.69 -8.73
CA ALA A 159 6.40 -12.09 -7.69
C ALA A 159 5.94 -11.72 -6.27
N CYS A 160 5.17 -10.64 -6.11
CA CYS A 160 4.61 -10.23 -4.82
C CYS A 160 3.21 -10.82 -4.57
N VAL A 161 2.44 -11.08 -5.64
CA VAL A 161 1.05 -11.55 -5.54
C VAL A 161 0.93 -13.08 -5.43
N GLN A 162 1.73 -13.84 -6.19
CA GLN A 162 1.66 -15.31 -6.24
C GLN A 162 1.84 -16.01 -4.88
N PRO A 163 2.73 -15.55 -3.96
CA PRO A 163 2.85 -16.14 -2.63
C PRO A 163 1.51 -16.30 -1.91
N PHE A 164 0.59 -15.35 -2.08
CA PHE A 164 -0.74 -15.42 -1.46
C PHE A 164 -1.71 -16.34 -2.21
N LEU A 165 -1.57 -16.48 -3.53
CA LEU A 165 -2.46 -17.30 -4.34
C LEU A 165 -2.25 -18.79 -4.07
N ALA A 166 -1.01 -19.22 -3.84
CA ALA A 166 -0.69 -20.58 -3.41
C ALA A 166 -1.39 -20.91 -2.09
N TYR A 167 -1.26 -20.02 -1.11
CA TYR A 167 -1.94 -20.14 0.18
C TYR A 167 -3.48 -20.22 0.06
N LEU A 168 -4.09 -19.39 -0.78
CA LEU A 168 -5.54 -19.41 -1.00
C LEU A 168 -6.01 -20.70 -1.70
N ALA A 169 -5.24 -21.23 -2.63
CA ALA A 169 -5.55 -22.50 -3.29
C ALA A 169 -5.54 -23.67 -2.29
N ASP A 170 -4.53 -23.74 -1.43
CA ASP A 170 -4.44 -24.76 -0.38
C ASP A 170 -5.55 -24.60 0.66
N PHE A 171 -5.88 -23.36 1.05
CA PHE A 171 -6.99 -23.10 1.96
C PHE A 171 -8.36 -23.52 1.37
N ILE A 172 -8.59 -23.27 0.08
CA ILE A 172 -9.82 -23.68 -0.62
C ILE A 172 -9.89 -25.21 -0.73
N LEU A 173 -8.80 -25.87 -1.15
CA LEU A 173 -8.75 -27.32 -1.27
C LEU A 173 -8.95 -28.02 0.09
N CYS A 174 -8.43 -27.43 1.17
CA CYS A 174 -8.58 -27.98 2.51
C CYS A 174 -9.96 -27.73 3.15
N ASN A 175 -10.71 -26.70 2.70
CA ASN A 175 -12.05 -26.35 3.19
C ASN A 175 -13.20 -26.77 2.27
N THR A 176 -12.93 -27.37 1.11
CA THR A 176 -13.97 -28.08 0.35
C THR A 176 -14.44 -29.31 1.12
N VAL A 177 -15.53 -29.13 1.87
CA VAL A 177 -16.43 -30.19 2.33
C VAL A 177 -16.65 -31.16 1.16
N GLU A 178 -16.39 -32.45 1.39
CA GLU A 178 -16.75 -33.52 0.45
C GLU A 178 -18.23 -33.36 0.06
N LEU A 179 -18.50 -32.82 -1.13
CA LEU A 179 -19.85 -32.82 -1.67
C LEU A 179 -20.26 -34.29 -1.84
N PRO A 180 -21.35 -34.75 -1.21
CA PRO A 180 -21.75 -36.13 -1.33
C PRO A 180 -22.05 -36.41 -2.80
N ARG A 181 -21.30 -37.34 -3.39
CA ARG A 181 -21.53 -37.84 -4.75
C ARG A 181 -22.97 -38.36 -4.81
N ARG A 182 -23.88 -37.59 -5.39
CA ARG A 182 -25.21 -38.09 -5.75
C ARG A 182 -25.01 -39.16 -6.83
N SER A 183 -25.12 -40.41 -6.42
CA SER A 183 -25.33 -41.54 -7.32
C SER A 183 -26.54 -41.23 -8.20
N LEU A 184 -26.27 -40.93 -9.47
CA LEU A 184 -27.31 -40.92 -10.50
C LEU A 184 -27.74 -42.37 -10.69
N PHE A 185 -28.96 -42.67 -10.22
CA PHE A 185 -29.68 -43.88 -10.53
C PHE A 185 -29.71 -44.09 -12.05
N THR A 186 -29.29 -45.29 -12.46
CA THR A 186 -29.60 -45.89 -13.76
C THR A 186 -31.11 -45.87 -13.98
N VAL A 187 -31.57 -45.23 -15.05
CA VAL A 187 -32.91 -45.46 -15.60
C VAL A 187 -32.77 -46.58 -16.62
N MET A 188 -33.50 -47.66 -16.35
CA MET A 188 -33.65 -48.85 -17.19
C MET A 188 -34.73 -48.62 -18.25
#